data_AF-A0A2V7XYN6-F1
#
_entry.id   AF-A0A2V7XYN6-F1
#
_cell.length_a   1.000
_cell.length_b   1.000
_cell.length_c   1.000
_cell.angle_alpha   90.00
_cell.angle_beta   90.00
_cell.angle_gamma   90.00
#
_symmetry.space_group_name_H-M   'P 1'
#
loop_
_entity.id
_entity.type
_entity.pdbx_description
1 polymer ?
#
loop_
_entity_poly.entity_id
_entity_poly.type
_entity_poly.pdbx_seq_one_letter_code
_entity_poly.pdbx_strand_id
1 'polypeptide(L)'
;MNAEDHFVMVRREELWVRGALAESRSSEGQAVTSGRKIVARDQIDDGELAGKLRADCDAEVDRLRSATEALKGARVRGVVTAIAAGVESTITITIDGVSVVTTPEEAAGDYDALKRLLRPPTAPPPTRPLPIVWRNGSGAVLLHEAIGHAAEHAHSGLQWPPWLRARDVARDGRVANLIDGEAPAALRRESFRDVPLRRMTSLHFEQVRAPFDLPPERIEVFLVSGGTYEPLSESVSIDVAVADHVSGKKAQRILPFTVHGLRIHISRALRGAAGDPIRYPGVICSREGQELYVASHAPVMVTAALR
;
A
#
# COMPACT_ATOMS: atom_id res chain seq x y z
N MET A 1 -26.98 14.71 11.37
CA MET A 1 -25.67 14.32 11.93
C MET A 1 -25.43 15.19 13.15
N ASN A 2 -25.73 14.66 14.34
CA ASN A 2 -25.55 15.34 15.64
C ASN A 2 -24.68 14.45 16.54
N ALA A 3 -23.42 14.27 16.17
CA ALA A 3 -22.42 13.74 17.07
C ALA A 3 -21.17 14.61 16.88
N GLU A 4 -20.64 15.14 17.97
CA GLU A 4 -19.31 15.74 17.96
C GLU A 4 -18.31 14.62 17.63
N ASP A 5 -17.62 14.73 16.50
CA ASP A 5 -16.54 13.80 16.15
C ASP A 5 -15.28 14.27 16.87
N HIS A 6 -14.81 13.45 17.81
CA HIS A 6 -13.63 13.70 18.61
C HIS A 6 -12.53 12.70 18.21
N PHE A 7 -11.44 13.22 17.68
CA PHE A 7 -10.29 12.43 17.27
C PHE A 7 -9.08 12.83 18.11
N VAL A 8 -8.41 11.83 18.70
CA VAL A 8 -7.17 12.01 19.48
C VAL A 8 -6.11 11.07 18.95
N MET A 9 -4.86 11.51 18.99
CA MET A 9 -3.74 10.64 18.61
C MET A 9 -2.44 11.00 19.30
N VAL A 10 -1.59 9.98 19.44
CA VAL A 10 -0.16 10.11 19.72
C VAL A 10 0.59 9.34 18.64
N ARG A 11 1.60 9.96 18.03
CA ARG A 11 2.42 9.37 16.97
C ARG A 11 3.89 9.47 17.33
N ARG A 12 4.65 8.40 17.06
CA ARG A 12 6.11 8.40 17.08
C ARG A 12 6.64 7.91 15.74
N GLU A 13 7.66 8.59 15.25
CA GLU A 13 8.40 8.22 14.05
C GLU A 13 9.88 8.07 14.40
N GLU A 14 10.49 6.97 13.97
CA GLU A 14 11.90 6.68 14.17
C GLU A 14 12.57 6.28 12.86
N LEU A 15 13.80 6.74 12.66
CA LEU A 15 14.63 6.40 11.52
C LEU A 15 15.89 5.70 12.03
N TRP A 16 16.13 4.48 11.56
CA TRP A 16 17.36 3.75 11.79
C TRP A 16 18.16 3.62 10.51
N VAL A 17 19.46 3.82 10.62
CA VAL A 17 20.41 3.64 9.52
C VAL A 17 21.44 2.61 9.98
N ARG A 18 21.47 1.46 9.30
CA ARG A 18 22.40 0.36 9.61
C ARG A 18 22.32 -0.10 11.07
N GLY A 19 21.10 -0.16 11.61
CA GLY A 19 20.82 -0.56 12.99
C GLY A 19 21.06 0.51 14.06
N ALA A 20 21.54 1.70 13.70
CA ALA A 20 21.66 2.83 14.63
C ALA A 20 20.47 3.77 14.49
N LEU A 21 19.86 4.18 15.61
CA LEU A 21 18.81 5.20 15.63
C LEU A 21 19.43 6.55 15.23
N ALA A 22 18.94 7.11 14.12
CA ALA A 22 19.40 8.37 13.55
C ALA A 22 18.46 9.53 13.92
N GLU A 23 17.15 9.30 13.94
CA GLU A 23 16.14 10.31 14.28
C GLU A 23 14.99 9.68 15.07
N SER A 24 14.41 10.43 16.01
CA SER A 24 13.16 10.08 16.70
C SER A 24 12.33 11.36 16.86
N ARG A 25 11.04 11.30 16.50
CA ARG A 25 10.10 12.42 16.54
C ARG A 25 8.80 11.95 17.14
N SER A 26 8.17 12.79 17.95
CA SER A 26 6.84 12.53 18.50
C SER A 26 5.90 13.70 18.24
N SER A 27 4.64 13.40 18.00
CA SER A 27 3.55 14.37 17.92
C SER A 27 2.30 13.84 18.60
N GLU A 28 1.51 14.74 19.15
CA GLU A 28 0.22 14.41 19.76
C GLU A 28 -0.75 15.56 19.56
N GLY A 29 -2.04 15.25 19.65
CA GLY A 29 -3.06 16.27 19.57
C GLY A 29 -4.46 15.70 19.41
N GLN A 30 -5.42 16.62 19.34
CA GLN A 30 -6.83 16.29 19.18
C GLN A 30 -7.48 17.17 18.12
N ALA A 31 -8.56 16.66 17.55
CA ALA A 31 -9.46 17.37 16.65
C ALA A 31 -10.89 17.21 17.16
N VAL A 32 -11.60 18.31 17.31
CA VAL A 32 -13.02 18.31 17.68
C VAL A 32 -13.82 18.92 16.53
N THR A 33 -14.79 18.15 16.03
CA THR A 33 -15.73 18.62 15.00
C THR A 33 -16.98 19.14 15.67
N SER A 34 -17.27 20.44 15.48
CA SER A 34 -18.48 21.10 15.96
C SER A 34 -19.18 21.80 14.80
N GLY A 35 -20.30 21.19 14.34
CA GLY A 35 -21.03 21.65 13.16
C GLY A 35 -20.18 21.59 11.89
N ARG A 36 -19.85 22.77 11.33
CA ARG A 36 -19.01 22.91 10.11
C ARG A 36 -17.54 23.26 10.41
N LYS A 37 -17.14 23.25 11.68
CA LYS A 37 -15.78 23.61 12.11
C LYS A 37 -15.06 22.38 12.63
N ILE A 38 -13.80 22.24 12.23
CA ILE A 38 -12.86 21.31 12.85
C ILE A 38 -11.83 22.17 13.58
N VAL A 39 -11.69 21.96 14.88
CA VAL A 39 -10.68 22.64 15.71
C VAL A 39 -9.62 21.62 16.10
N ALA A 40 -8.43 21.75 15.53
CA ALA A 40 -7.27 20.92 15.84
C ALA A 40 -6.36 21.63 16.84
N ARG A 41 -5.82 20.89 17.81
CA ARG A 41 -4.87 21.39 18.82
C ARG A 41 -3.77 20.36 19.06
N ASP A 42 -2.55 20.83 19.27
CA ASP A 42 -1.37 20.00 19.57
C ASP A 42 -1.32 19.57 21.05
N GLN A 43 -2.49 19.39 21.65
CA GLN A 43 -2.67 18.98 23.04
C GLN A 43 -3.94 18.14 23.12
N ILE A 44 -3.90 17.12 23.99
CA ILE A 44 -5.06 16.32 24.36
C ILE A 44 -5.57 16.85 25.70
N ASP A 45 -6.83 17.26 25.76
CA ASP A 45 -7.44 17.89 26.94
C ASP A 45 -7.66 16.85 28.07
N ASP A 46 -7.99 15.60 27.70
CA ASP A 46 -8.14 14.48 28.63
C ASP A 46 -6.77 13.88 28.99
N GLY A 47 -6.28 14.20 30.18
CA GLY A 47 -4.97 13.76 30.66
C GLY A 47 -4.85 12.24 30.88
N GLU A 48 -5.93 11.55 31.23
CA GLU A 48 -5.94 10.10 31.42
C GLU A 48 -5.83 9.40 30.06
N LEU A 49 -6.64 9.85 29.10
CA LEU A 49 -6.58 9.36 27.72
C LEU A 49 -5.22 9.65 27.07
N ALA A 50 -4.67 10.86 27.26
CA ALA A 50 -3.34 11.21 26.78
C ALA A 50 -2.26 10.28 27.36
N GLY A 51 -2.30 10.03 28.67
CA GLY A 51 -1.38 9.12 29.35
C GLY A 51 -1.46 7.70 28.80
N LYS A 52 -2.67 7.19 28.59
CA LYS A 52 -2.89 5.87 27.99
C LYS A 52 -2.34 5.77 26.56
N LEU A 53 -2.68 6.72 25.68
CA LEU A 53 -2.23 6.70 24.29
C LEU A 53 -0.71 6.80 24.15
N ARG A 54 -0.05 7.57 25.04
CA ARG A 54 1.42 7.60 25.10
C ARG A 54 2.00 6.26 25.50
N ALA A 55 1.45 5.62 26.53
CA ALA A 55 1.90 4.30 26.97
C ALA A 55 1.72 3.23 25.88
N ASP A 56 0.56 3.22 25.22
CA ASP A 56 0.26 2.31 24.10
C ASP A 56 1.23 2.55 22.92
N CYS A 57 1.52 3.81 22.60
CA CYS A 57 2.49 4.18 21.56
C CYS A 57 3.92 3.76 21.92
N ASP A 58 4.35 4.00 23.15
CA ASP A 58 5.69 3.62 23.62
C ASP A 58 5.89 2.10 23.62
N ALA A 59 4.91 1.34 24.10
CA ALA A 59 4.95 -0.12 24.08
C ALA A 59 5.06 -0.68 22.65
N GLU A 60 4.34 -0.08 21.70
CA GLU A 60 4.39 -0.49 20.30
C GLU A 60 5.69 -0.07 19.61
N VAL A 61 6.28 1.07 19.99
CA VAL A 61 7.62 1.46 19.52
C VAL A 61 8.68 0.46 19.99
N ASP A 62 8.59 -0.05 21.22
CA ASP A 62 9.52 -1.08 21.70
C ASP A 62 9.37 -2.41 20.96
N ARG A 63 8.13 -2.78 20.60
CA ARG A 63 7.86 -3.93 19.72
C ARG A 63 8.46 -3.71 18.32
N LEU A 64 8.30 -2.52 17.75
CA LEU A 64 8.87 -2.15 16.45
C LEU A 64 10.41 -2.19 16.49
N ARG A 65 11.04 -1.66 17.53
CA ARG A 65 12.50 -1.74 17.72
C ARG A 65 12.98 -3.19 17.76
N SER A 66 12.27 -4.04 18.51
CA SER A 66 12.58 -5.48 18.58
C SER A 66 12.47 -6.16 17.20
N ALA A 67 11.42 -5.84 16.43
CA ALA A 67 11.24 -6.38 15.08
C ALA A 67 12.31 -5.92 14.07
N THR A 68 12.92 -4.76 14.30
CA THR A 68 13.88 -4.15 13.36
C THR A 68 15.35 -4.37 13.74
N GLU A 69 15.64 -4.95 14.91
CA GLU A 69 17.02 -5.16 15.43
C GLU A 69 17.91 -5.96 14.46
N ALA A 70 17.33 -6.95 13.77
CA ALA A 70 18.04 -7.80 12.82
C ALA A 70 18.28 -7.14 11.44
N LEU A 71 17.66 -5.99 11.16
CA LEU A 71 17.64 -5.36 9.82
C LEU A 71 18.87 -4.46 9.56
N LYS A 72 20.05 -4.88 10.03
CA LYS A 72 21.27 -4.04 10.09
C LYS A 72 21.82 -3.63 8.71
N GLY A 73 21.42 -4.31 7.64
CA GLY A 73 21.80 -3.95 6.26
C GLY A 73 20.88 -2.92 5.60
N ALA A 74 19.80 -2.48 6.27
CA ALA A 74 18.81 -1.58 5.70
C ALA A 74 18.86 -0.17 6.32
N ARG A 75 18.25 0.77 5.61
CA ARG A 75 17.66 1.97 6.20
C ARG A 75 16.21 1.65 6.54
N VAL A 76 15.80 1.89 7.78
CA VAL A 76 14.49 1.52 8.29
C VAL A 76 13.79 2.76 8.83
N ARG A 77 12.56 3.02 8.41
CA ARG A 77 11.71 4.08 8.99
C ARG A 77 10.49 3.44 9.61
N GLY A 78 10.26 3.65 10.90
CA GLY A 78 9.13 3.12 11.64
C GLY A 78 8.19 4.25 12.03
N VAL A 79 6.89 4.01 11.90
CA VAL A 79 5.85 4.96 12.32
C VAL A 79 4.86 4.20 13.19
N VAL A 80 4.63 4.69 14.39
CA VAL A 80 3.63 4.17 15.33
C VAL A 80 2.62 5.27 15.60
N THR A 81 1.33 4.95 15.50
CA THR A 81 0.23 5.87 15.78
C THR A 81 -0.77 5.18 16.69
N ALA A 82 -0.93 5.70 17.92
CA ALA A 82 -1.96 5.29 18.86
C ALA A 82 -3.14 6.27 18.79
N ILE A 83 -4.34 5.73 18.61
CA ILE A 83 -5.62 6.45 18.64
C ILE A 83 -6.57 5.74 19.60
N ALA A 84 -7.71 6.36 19.93
CA ALA A 84 -8.70 5.75 20.82
C ALA A 84 -9.19 4.36 20.36
N ALA A 85 -9.18 4.09 19.05
CA ALA A 85 -9.58 2.82 18.47
C ALA A 85 -8.47 1.74 18.46
N GLY A 86 -7.24 2.07 18.85
CA GLY A 86 -6.10 1.14 18.88
C GLY A 86 -4.82 1.74 18.30
N VAL A 87 -3.83 0.87 18.08
CA VAL A 87 -2.49 1.26 17.62
C VAL A 87 -2.23 0.72 16.20
N GLU A 88 -1.61 1.52 15.35
CA GLU A 88 -1.05 1.11 14.05
C GLU A 88 0.45 1.34 14.03
N SER A 89 1.18 0.39 13.47
CA SER A 89 2.62 0.44 13.31
C SER A 89 3.01 0.03 11.89
N THR A 90 3.86 0.82 11.23
CA THR A 90 4.38 0.51 9.90
C THR A 90 5.89 0.67 9.87
N ILE A 91 6.53 -0.11 9.00
CA ILE A 91 7.97 -0.12 8.80
C ILE A 91 8.24 0.00 7.31
N THR A 92 8.99 1.02 6.90
CA THR A 92 9.56 1.12 5.56
C THR A 92 11.00 0.62 5.61
N ILE A 93 11.31 -0.41 4.84
CA ILE A 93 12.64 -1.03 4.74
C ILE A 93 13.22 -0.66 3.39
N THR A 94 14.38 0.01 3.38
CA THR A 94 15.09 0.40 2.15
C THR A 94 16.46 -0.29 2.07
N ILE A 95 16.74 -0.95 0.94
CA ILE A 95 18.04 -1.54 0.59
C ILE A 95 18.37 -1.12 -0.84
N ASP A 96 19.58 -0.57 -1.06
CA ASP A 96 20.08 -0.13 -2.38
C ASP A 96 19.08 0.73 -3.20
N GLY A 97 18.37 1.63 -2.50
CA GLY A 97 17.40 2.54 -3.10
C GLY A 97 16.02 1.93 -3.37
N VAL A 98 15.82 0.64 -3.14
CA VAL A 98 14.53 -0.05 -3.27
C VAL A 98 13.88 -0.17 -1.91
N SER A 99 12.59 0.21 -1.81
CA SER A 99 11.86 0.22 -0.55
C SER A 99 10.63 -0.68 -0.57
N VAL A 100 10.31 -1.25 0.58
CA VAL A 100 9.03 -1.95 0.84
C VAL A 100 8.42 -1.42 2.13
N VAL A 101 7.10 -1.45 2.24
CA VAL A 101 6.38 -1.04 3.45
C VAL A 101 5.74 -2.28 4.07
N THR A 102 5.89 -2.44 5.37
CA THR A 102 5.49 -3.66 6.08
C THR A 102 5.02 -3.33 7.50
N THR A 103 4.67 -4.36 8.25
CA THR A 103 4.30 -4.29 9.67
C THR A 103 5.38 -4.98 10.51
N PRO A 104 5.45 -4.74 11.83
CA PRO A 104 6.44 -5.40 12.68
C PRO A 104 6.41 -6.92 12.64
N GLU A 105 5.24 -7.54 12.47
CA GLU A 105 5.07 -9.00 12.37
C GLU A 105 5.76 -9.58 11.13
N GLU A 106 5.75 -8.84 10.04
CA GLU A 106 6.20 -9.31 8.71
C GLU A 106 7.60 -8.81 8.35
N ALA A 107 8.19 -7.94 9.18
CA ALA A 107 9.41 -7.20 8.88
C ALA A 107 10.60 -8.09 8.52
N ALA A 108 10.84 -9.16 9.28
CA ALA A 108 11.94 -10.07 9.04
C ALA A 108 11.76 -10.84 7.72
N GLY A 109 10.55 -11.33 7.45
CA GLY A 109 10.22 -12.07 6.22
C GLY A 109 10.35 -11.19 4.98
N ASP A 110 9.82 -9.97 5.03
CA ASP A 110 9.90 -9.02 3.92
C ASP A 110 11.31 -8.51 3.68
N TYR A 111 12.11 -8.31 4.73
CA TYR A 111 13.52 -7.97 4.59
C TYR A 111 14.30 -9.06 3.85
N ASP A 112 14.10 -10.32 4.23
CA ASP A 112 14.73 -11.46 3.59
C ASP A 112 14.26 -11.65 2.14
N ALA A 113 12.97 -11.44 1.88
CA ALA A 113 12.42 -11.45 0.53
C ALA A 113 13.03 -10.33 -0.33
N LEU A 114 13.12 -9.11 0.19
CA LEU A 114 13.72 -7.97 -0.51
C LEU A 114 15.18 -8.25 -0.85
N LYS A 115 16.00 -8.74 0.09
CA LYS A 115 17.40 -9.12 -0.19
C LYS A 115 17.52 -10.15 -1.32
N ARG A 116 16.64 -11.16 -1.35
CA ARG A 116 16.65 -12.18 -2.43
C ARG A 116 16.25 -11.60 -3.78
N LEU A 117 15.37 -10.60 -3.79
CA LEU A 117 14.94 -9.92 -5.00
C LEU A 117 16.01 -8.98 -5.56
N LEU A 118 16.87 -8.40 -4.72
CA LEU A 118 17.89 -7.44 -5.12
C LEU A 118 19.11 -8.14 -5.76
N ARG A 119 18.98 -8.47 -7.04
CA ARG A 119 20.11 -8.83 -7.91
C ARG A 119 20.26 -7.77 -9.01
N PRO A 120 21.51 -7.45 -9.42
CA PRO A 120 21.75 -6.45 -10.46
C PRO A 120 21.02 -6.78 -11.78
N PRO A 121 20.47 -5.78 -12.47
CA PRO A 121 19.93 -5.97 -13.80
C PRO A 121 21.01 -6.29 -14.83
N THR A 122 20.64 -7.11 -15.80
CA THR A 122 21.55 -7.66 -16.82
C THR A 122 21.09 -7.37 -18.25
N ALA A 123 19.93 -6.73 -18.42
CA ALA A 123 19.39 -6.34 -19.71
C ALA A 123 18.43 -5.13 -19.60
N PRO A 124 18.22 -4.37 -20.67
CA PRO A 124 17.11 -3.43 -20.76
C PRO A 124 15.75 -4.16 -20.86
N PRO A 125 14.64 -3.46 -20.57
CA PRO A 125 13.30 -3.98 -20.83
C PRO A 125 13.11 -4.29 -22.33
N PRO A 126 12.34 -5.33 -22.69
CA PRO A 126 12.02 -5.61 -24.08
C PRO A 126 11.33 -4.43 -24.76
N THR A 127 11.75 -4.09 -25.99
CA THR A 127 11.16 -2.99 -26.76
C THR A 127 9.80 -3.34 -27.38
N ARG A 128 9.54 -4.64 -27.59
CA ARG A 128 8.24 -5.10 -28.09
C ARG A 128 7.25 -5.30 -26.95
N PRO A 129 5.95 -5.08 -27.18
CA PRO A 129 4.92 -5.30 -26.16
C PRO A 129 4.86 -6.79 -25.77
N LEU A 130 4.97 -7.07 -24.47
CA LEU A 130 4.85 -8.41 -23.91
C LEU A 130 3.77 -8.47 -22.82
N PRO A 131 3.06 -9.59 -22.69
CA PRO A 131 2.22 -9.84 -21.51
C PRO A 131 3.02 -9.70 -20.22
N ILE A 132 2.35 -9.21 -19.17
CA ILE A 132 2.95 -9.01 -17.85
C ILE A 132 2.30 -9.98 -16.88
N VAL A 133 3.12 -10.67 -16.11
CA VAL A 133 2.71 -11.52 -14.99
C VAL A 133 3.12 -10.87 -13.69
N TRP A 134 2.12 -10.55 -12.88
CA TRP A 134 2.28 -9.88 -11.60
C TRP A 134 2.42 -10.94 -10.51
N ARG A 135 3.64 -11.09 -9.98
CA ARG A 135 4.02 -12.07 -8.95
C ARG A 135 3.98 -11.44 -7.56
N ASN A 136 4.01 -12.28 -6.52
CA ASN A 136 4.17 -11.85 -5.12
C ASN A 136 3.15 -10.81 -4.65
N GLY A 137 1.93 -10.83 -5.19
CA GLY A 137 0.91 -9.82 -4.89
C GLY A 137 1.14 -8.44 -5.52
N SER A 138 2.20 -8.23 -6.31
CA SER A 138 2.51 -6.91 -6.92
C SER A 138 1.39 -6.34 -7.80
N GLY A 139 0.53 -7.19 -8.34
CA GLY A 139 -0.66 -6.77 -9.08
C GLY A 139 -1.66 -5.99 -8.24
N ALA A 140 -1.57 -6.10 -6.91
CA ALA A 140 -2.38 -5.30 -5.99
C ALA A 140 -2.08 -3.81 -6.10
N VAL A 141 -0.85 -3.40 -6.43
CA VAL A 141 -0.52 -1.97 -6.63
C VAL A 141 -1.15 -1.44 -7.92
N LEU A 142 -1.10 -2.21 -9.01
CA LEU A 142 -1.80 -1.85 -10.26
C LEU A 142 -3.30 -1.61 -10.00
N LEU A 143 -3.93 -2.49 -9.24
CA LEU A 143 -5.35 -2.39 -8.92
C LEU A 143 -5.65 -1.37 -7.81
N HIS A 144 -4.70 -1.06 -6.93
CA HIS A 144 -4.79 0.05 -5.98
C HIS A 144 -4.96 1.37 -6.74
N GLU A 145 -4.08 1.63 -7.71
CA GLU A 145 -4.17 2.83 -8.54
C GLU A 145 -5.43 2.81 -9.41
N ALA A 146 -5.70 1.69 -10.08
CA ALA A 146 -6.75 1.62 -11.08
C ALA A 146 -8.16 1.50 -10.48
N ILE A 147 -8.37 0.80 -9.37
CA ILE A 147 -9.70 0.61 -8.75
C ILE A 147 -9.82 1.46 -7.49
N GLY A 148 -8.82 1.37 -6.62
CA GLY A 148 -8.83 1.94 -5.29
C GLY A 148 -9.00 3.46 -5.28
N HIS A 149 -8.08 4.18 -5.93
CA HIS A 149 -8.18 5.63 -6.03
C HIS A 149 -9.39 6.10 -6.84
N ALA A 150 -9.80 5.37 -7.88
CA ALA A 150 -11.02 5.69 -8.61
C ALA A 150 -12.27 5.66 -7.69
N ALA A 151 -12.34 4.70 -6.76
CA ALA A 151 -13.41 4.63 -5.76
C ALA A 151 -13.34 5.77 -4.73
N GLU A 152 -12.13 6.18 -4.32
CA GLU A 152 -11.92 7.36 -3.45
C GLU A 152 -12.41 8.68 -4.07
N HIS A 153 -12.41 8.77 -5.39
CA HIS A 153 -12.88 9.92 -6.17
C HIS A 153 -14.31 9.75 -6.72
N ALA A 154 -15.00 8.66 -6.38
CA ALA A 154 -16.37 8.37 -6.84
C ALA A 154 -16.52 8.43 -8.37
N HIS A 155 -15.50 7.98 -9.10
CA HIS A 155 -15.58 7.90 -10.55
C HIS A 155 -16.62 6.87 -11.02
N SER A 156 -17.11 7.06 -12.24
CA SER A 156 -18.08 6.15 -12.83
C SER A 156 -17.52 4.73 -12.93
N GLY A 157 -18.38 3.75 -12.65
CA GLY A 157 -18.03 2.35 -12.73
C GLY A 157 -17.52 1.98 -14.12
N LEU A 158 -16.49 1.13 -14.16
CA LEU A 158 -16.02 0.50 -15.38
C LEU A 158 -16.44 -0.97 -15.41
N GLN A 159 -16.57 -1.51 -16.62
CA GLN A 159 -16.68 -2.96 -16.78
C GLN A 159 -15.34 -3.61 -16.48
N TRP A 160 -15.21 -4.17 -15.29
CA TRP A 160 -14.12 -5.04 -14.89
C TRP A 160 -14.39 -6.48 -15.32
N PRO A 161 -13.36 -7.34 -15.46
CA PRO A 161 -13.59 -8.75 -15.76
C PRO A 161 -14.51 -9.40 -14.71
N PRO A 162 -15.52 -10.19 -15.11
CA PRO A 162 -16.53 -10.72 -14.19
C PRO A 162 -15.98 -11.71 -13.15
N TRP A 163 -14.77 -12.22 -13.37
CA TRP A 163 -14.06 -13.08 -12.42
C TRP A 163 -13.37 -12.30 -11.30
N LEU A 164 -13.15 -10.98 -11.43
CA LEU A 164 -12.44 -10.17 -10.45
C LEU A 164 -13.37 -9.72 -9.33
N ARG A 165 -12.87 -9.72 -8.10
CA ARG A 165 -13.48 -9.03 -6.94
C ARG A 165 -12.46 -8.09 -6.34
N ALA A 166 -12.91 -6.92 -5.88
CA ALA A 166 -12.08 -5.94 -5.20
C ALA A 166 -12.80 -5.46 -3.94
N ARG A 167 -12.23 -5.79 -2.79
CA ARG A 167 -12.80 -5.47 -1.48
C ARG A 167 -11.84 -4.56 -0.71
N ASP A 168 -12.36 -3.48 -0.15
CA ASP A 168 -11.67 -2.73 0.91
C ASP A 168 -12.21 -3.18 2.27
N VAL A 169 -11.33 -3.63 3.16
CA VAL A 169 -11.68 -4.12 4.49
C VAL A 169 -11.13 -3.17 5.54
N ALA A 170 -12.03 -2.48 6.23
CA ALA A 170 -11.70 -1.62 7.36
C ALA A 170 -11.27 -2.44 8.59
N ARG A 171 -10.56 -1.79 9.53
CA ARG A 171 -10.08 -2.46 10.76
C ARG A 171 -11.19 -3.00 11.66
N ASP A 172 -12.36 -2.37 11.62
CA ASP A 172 -13.54 -2.80 12.38
C ASP A 172 -14.34 -3.91 11.66
N GLY A 173 -13.80 -4.44 10.55
CA GLY A 173 -14.40 -5.55 9.80
C GLY A 173 -15.43 -5.10 8.76
N ARG A 174 -15.75 -3.80 8.64
CA ARG A 174 -16.60 -3.32 7.56
C ARG A 174 -15.93 -3.54 6.20
N VAL A 175 -16.72 -3.94 5.23
CA VAL A 175 -16.25 -4.26 3.87
C VAL A 175 -16.95 -3.35 2.87
N ALA A 176 -16.19 -2.84 1.90
CA ALA A 176 -16.70 -2.13 0.73
C ALA A 176 -16.32 -2.85 -0.57
N ASN A 177 -17.27 -3.04 -1.48
CA ASN A 177 -17.07 -3.65 -2.80
C ASN A 177 -16.76 -2.57 -3.84
N LEU A 178 -15.47 -2.34 -4.10
CA LEU A 178 -15.03 -1.18 -4.91
C LEU A 178 -15.42 -1.28 -6.39
N ILE A 179 -15.48 -2.50 -6.93
CA ILE A 179 -15.91 -2.73 -8.34
C ILE A 179 -17.41 -2.40 -8.52
N ASP A 180 -18.21 -2.52 -7.46
CA ASP A 180 -19.64 -2.22 -7.48
C ASP A 180 -19.92 -0.72 -7.26
N GLY A 181 -18.87 0.11 -7.23
CA GLY A 181 -18.96 1.56 -7.06
C GLY A 181 -19.08 2.01 -5.60
N GLU A 182 -18.88 1.12 -4.63
CA GLU A 182 -18.85 1.50 -3.22
C GLU A 182 -17.58 2.30 -2.91
N ALA A 183 -17.73 3.36 -2.10
CA ALA A 183 -16.59 4.11 -1.58
C ALA A 183 -15.85 3.29 -0.49
N PRO A 184 -14.55 3.57 -0.24
CA PRO A 184 -13.80 2.89 0.81
C PRO A 184 -14.51 2.84 2.17
N ALA A 185 -14.30 1.74 2.88
CA ALA A 185 -15.07 1.39 4.06
C ALA A 185 -14.86 2.39 5.20
N ALA A 186 -13.67 2.99 5.32
CA ALA A 186 -13.30 3.86 6.42
C ALA A 186 -13.17 5.34 6.05
N LEU A 187 -13.48 6.21 7.02
CA LEU A 187 -12.96 7.58 7.06
C LEU A 187 -11.62 7.53 7.78
N ARG A 188 -10.55 8.00 7.13
CA ARG A 188 -9.20 7.99 7.68
C ARG A 188 -8.59 9.38 7.55
N ARG A 189 -7.66 9.69 8.44
CA ARG A 189 -6.84 10.90 8.41
C ARG A 189 -5.43 10.55 8.86
N GLU A 190 -4.42 11.22 8.31
CA GLU A 190 -3.03 11.00 8.72
C GLU A 190 -2.76 11.55 10.12
N SER A 191 -3.22 12.77 10.39
CA SER A 191 -3.02 13.44 11.66
C SER A 191 -4.31 14.08 12.21
N PHE A 192 -4.26 14.53 13.48
CA PHE A 192 -5.33 15.31 14.09
C PHE A 192 -5.53 16.69 13.43
N ARG A 193 -4.56 17.15 12.64
CA ARG A 193 -4.68 18.41 11.88
C ARG A 193 -5.40 18.22 10.55
N ASP A 194 -5.59 16.97 10.13
CA ASP A 194 -6.13 16.65 8.83
C ASP A 194 -7.64 16.44 8.85
N VAL A 195 -8.27 16.77 7.72
CA VAL A 195 -9.67 16.48 7.46
C VAL A 195 -9.80 14.99 7.12
N PRO A 196 -10.72 14.24 7.76
CA PRO A 196 -10.92 12.83 7.43
C PRO A 196 -11.51 12.67 6.04
N LEU A 197 -10.93 11.76 5.27
CA LEU A 197 -11.38 11.42 3.92
C LEU A 197 -11.79 9.95 3.86
N ARG A 198 -12.66 9.61 2.91
CA ARG A 198 -12.87 8.19 2.54
C ARG A 198 -11.59 7.69 1.92
N ARG A 199 -10.92 6.75 2.59
CA ARG A 199 -9.61 6.24 2.19
C ARG A 199 -9.58 4.72 2.29
N MET A 200 -8.90 4.10 1.34
CA MET A 200 -8.62 2.66 1.36
C MET A 200 -7.94 2.24 2.66
N THR A 201 -8.13 1.00 3.11
CA THR A 201 -7.55 0.43 4.33
C THR A 201 -6.77 -0.85 4.05
N SER A 202 -7.46 -1.90 3.59
CA SER A 202 -6.86 -3.17 3.21
C SER A 202 -7.55 -3.67 1.96
N LEU A 203 -6.82 -3.64 0.85
CA LEU A 203 -7.33 -4.09 -0.44
C LEU A 203 -7.10 -5.58 -0.59
N HIS A 204 -8.19 -6.29 -0.86
CA HIS A 204 -8.22 -7.70 -1.20
C HIS A 204 -8.78 -7.88 -2.59
N PHE A 205 -7.89 -8.21 -3.53
CA PHE A 205 -8.26 -8.58 -4.89
C PHE A 205 -8.33 -10.09 -4.99
N GLU A 206 -9.47 -10.61 -5.43
CA GLU A 206 -9.76 -12.04 -5.51
C GLU A 206 -10.22 -12.42 -6.91
N GLN A 207 -10.06 -13.70 -7.23
CA GLN A 207 -10.51 -14.26 -8.49
C GLN A 207 -11.53 -15.38 -8.27
N VAL A 208 -12.55 -15.43 -9.13
CA VAL A 208 -13.54 -16.50 -9.17
C VAL A 208 -13.49 -17.16 -10.53
N ARG A 209 -12.82 -18.33 -10.60
CA ARG A 209 -12.66 -19.11 -11.84
C ARG A 209 -12.11 -18.25 -12.98
N ALA A 210 -11.12 -17.40 -12.68
CA ALA A 210 -10.47 -16.62 -13.71
C ALA A 210 -9.78 -17.55 -14.71
N PRO A 211 -9.79 -17.22 -16.01
CA PRO A 211 -8.91 -17.88 -16.96
C PRO A 211 -7.46 -17.68 -16.50
N PHE A 212 -6.61 -18.69 -16.71
CA PHE A 212 -5.19 -18.54 -16.43
C PHE A 212 -4.39 -19.39 -17.41
N ASP A 213 -3.61 -18.69 -18.23
CA ASP A 213 -2.58 -19.29 -19.07
C ASP A 213 -1.31 -18.45 -18.90
N LEU A 214 -0.18 -19.13 -18.71
CA LEU A 214 1.09 -18.47 -18.46
C LEU A 214 1.83 -18.29 -19.78
N PRO A 215 1.97 -17.06 -20.31
CA PRO A 215 2.56 -16.87 -21.63
C PRO A 215 4.02 -17.35 -21.63
N PRO A 216 4.46 -18.14 -22.63
CA PRO A 216 5.82 -18.70 -22.66
C PRO A 216 6.90 -17.62 -22.73
N GLU A 217 6.54 -16.46 -23.25
CA GLU A 217 7.38 -15.28 -23.30
C GLU A 217 6.65 -14.07 -22.72
N ARG A 218 7.24 -13.44 -21.70
CA ARG A 218 6.54 -12.50 -20.81
C ARG A 218 7.51 -11.67 -19.97
N ILE A 219 6.99 -10.63 -19.34
CA ILE A 219 7.64 -9.94 -18.22
C ILE A 219 7.03 -10.46 -16.92
N GLU A 220 7.85 -10.87 -15.96
CA GLU A 220 7.39 -11.17 -14.59
C GLU A 220 7.78 -10.02 -13.66
N VAL A 221 6.78 -9.34 -13.09
CA VAL A 221 6.96 -8.25 -12.12
C VAL A 221 6.88 -8.83 -10.72
N PHE A 222 7.90 -8.56 -9.89
CA PHE A 222 7.98 -9.04 -8.51
C PHE A 222 7.83 -7.92 -7.49
N LEU A 223 8.26 -6.70 -7.84
CA LEU A 223 8.24 -5.55 -6.95
C LEU A 223 8.00 -4.25 -7.74
N VAL A 224 7.16 -3.40 -7.17
CA VAL A 224 6.78 -2.07 -7.64
C VAL A 224 7.25 -1.06 -6.59
N SER A 225 7.97 -0.01 -7.02
CA SER A 225 8.42 1.06 -6.12
C SER A 225 7.32 2.05 -5.75
N GLY A 226 6.32 2.19 -6.62
CA GLY A 226 5.19 3.08 -6.42
C GLY A 226 4.24 3.07 -7.60
N GLY A 227 3.14 3.78 -7.43
CA GLY A 227 2.17 4.04 -8.48
C GLY A 227 1.62 5.46 -8.35
N THR A 228 1.06 5.96 -9.44
CA THR A 228 0.37 7.24 -9.48
C THR A 228 -0.93 7.09 -10.23
N TYR A 229 -2.00 7.61 -9.63
CA TYR A 229 -3.29 7.81 -10.28
C TYR A 229 -3.54 9.30 -10.50
N GLU A 230 -3.85 9.70 -11.73
CA GLU A 230 -4.28 11.07 -12.05
C GLU A 230 -5.81 11.10 -12.21
N PRO A 231 -6.56 11.67 -11.24
CA PRO A 231 -8.02 11.59 -11.23
C PRO A 231 -8.68 12.21 -12.45
N LEU A 232 -8.17 13.32 -12.99
CA LEU A 232 -8.83 14.02 -14.09
C LEU A 232 -8.75 13.27 -15.41
N SER A 233 -7.64 12.59 -15.66
CA SER A 233 -7.41 11.81 -16.89
C SER A 233 -7.71 10.33 -16.72
N GLU A 234 -7.89 9.88 -15.48
CA GLU A 234 -7.94 8.47 -15.09
C GLU A 234 -6.72 7.66 -15.58
N SER A 235 -5.58 8.32 -15.73
CA SER A 235 -4.32 7.66 -16.06
C SER A 235 -3.68 7.05 -14.82
N VAL A 236 -3.03 5.92 -15.03
CA VAL A 236 -2.34 5.12 -14.04
C VAL A 236 -0.91 4.94 -14.53
N SER A 237 0.04 5.18 -13.65
CA SER A 237 1.46 4.88 -13.85
C SER A 237 1.93 3.97 -12.74
N ILE A 238 2.71 2.94 -13.08
CA ILE A 238 3.29 1.98 -12.13
C ILE A 238 4.78 1.90 -12.35
N ASP A 239 5.56 2.22 -11.32
CA ASP A 239 7.02 2.16 -11.36
C ASP A 239 7.49 0.78 -10.92
N VAL A 240 7.95 -0.02 -11.87
CA VAL A 240 8.42 -1.38 -11.63
C VAL A 240 9.88 -1.35 -11.19
N ALA A 241 10.14 -1.78 -9.95
CA ALA A 241 11.48 -1.84 -9.37
C ALA A 241 12.21 -3.14 -9.70
N VAL A 242 11.49 -4.27 -9.69
CA VAL A 242 12.07 -5.60 -9.91
C VAL A 242 11.21 -6.42 -10.85
N ALA A 243 11.79 -6.77 -12.00
CA ALA A 243 11.15 -7.63 -12.98
C ALA A 243 12.15 -8.48 -13.77
N ASP A 244 11.68 -9.62 -14.26
CA ASP A 244 12.44 -10.45 -15.19
C ASP A 244 11.75 -10.49 -16.55
N HIS A 245 12.55 -10.48 -17.62
CA HIS A 245 12.08 -10.98 -18.91
C HIS A 245 12.27 -12.49 -18.95
N VAL A 246 11.19 -13.22 -19.23
CA VAL A 246 11.19 -14.68 -19.36
C VAL A 246 10.92 -15.06 -20.80
N SER A 247 11.77 -15.93 -21.35
CA SER A 247 11.59 -16.54 -22.68
C SER A 247 11.84 -18.04 -22.57
N GLY A 248 10.77 -18.83 -22.61
CA GLY A 248 10.80 -20.26 -22.34
C GLY A 248 11.25 -20.56 -20.90
N LYS A 249 12.40 -21.24 -20.77
CA LYS A 249 13.01 -21.58 -19.46
C LYS A 249 14.04 -20.57 -18.96
N LYS A 250 14.37 -19.55 -19.75
CA LYS A 250 15.38 -18.54 -19.39
C LYS A 250 14.69 -17.33 -18.77
N ALA A 251 15.17 -16.91 -17.61
CA ALA A 251 14.75 -15.68 -16.94
C ALA A 251 15.96 -14.73 -16.83
N GLN A 252 15.78 -13.48 -17.24
CA GLN A 252 16.81 -12.47 -17.20
C GLN A 252 16.31 -11.23 -16.46
N ARG A 253 17.06 -10.77 -15.46
CA ARG A 253 16.74 -9.53 -14.72
C ARG A 253 16.86 -8.33 -15.65
N ILE A 254 15.78 -7.56 -15.79
CA ILE A 254 15.75 -6.33 -16.58
C ILE A 254 15.84 -5.08 -15.71
N LEU A 255 16.25 -3.96 -16.31
CA LEU A 255 16.25 -2.65 -15.66
C LEU A 255 14.84 -2.25 -15.19
N PRO A 256 14.72 -1.44 -14.13
CA PRO A 256 13.47 -0.80 -13.75
C PRO A 256 12.83 -0.05 -14.92
N PHE A 257 11.50 -0.01 -14.95
CA PHE A 257 10.73 0.67 -15.99
C PHE A 257 9.37 1.10 -15.45
N THR A 258 8.71 2.01 -16.15
CA THR A 258 7.36 2.46 -15.81
C THR A 258 6.37 1.87 -16.80
N VAL A 259 5.23 1.41 -16.29
CA VAL A 259 4.05 1.05 -17.08
C VAL A 259 3.05 2.20 -16.97
N HIS A 260 2.53 2.67 -18.09
CA HIS A 260 1.50 3.70 -18.14
C HIS A 260 0.21 3.19 -18.80
N GLY A 261 -0.92 3.84 -18.52
CA GLY A 261 -2.17 3.53 -19.20
C GLY A 261 -3.40 4.14 -18.55
N LEU A 262 -4.49 4.19 -19.31
CA LEU A 262 -5.79 4.60 -18.77
C LEU A 262 -6.43 3.44 -18.00
N ARG A 263 -7.24 3.75 -16.97
CA ARG A 263 -8.01 2.78 -16.19
C ARG A 263 -8.80 1.81 -17.07
N ILE A 264 -9.45 2.31 -18.12
CA ILE A 264 -10.20 1.50 -19.09
C ILE A 264 -9.31 0.52 -19.87
N HIS A 265 -8.08 0.89 -20.20
CA HIS A 265 -7.14 0.02 -20.89
C HIS A 265 -6.60 -1.06 -19.96
N ILE A 266 -6.34 -0.71 -18.69
CA ILE A 266 -5.94 -1.68 -17.66
C ILE A 266 -7.03 -2.73 -17.47
N SER A 267 -8.30 -2.31 -17.30
CA SER A 267 -9.41 -3.24 -17.15
C SER A 267 -9.48 -4.24 -18.33
N ARG A 268 -9.36 -3.75 -19.57
CA ARG A 268 -9.35 -4.59 -20.78
C ARG A 268 -8.12 -5.47 -20.92
N ALA A 269 -7.00 -5.07 -20.32
CA ALA A 269 -5.75 -5.80 -20.38
C ALA A 269 -5.72 -6.98 -19.40
N LEU A 270 -6.54 -6.99 -18.34
CA LEU A 270 -6.62 -8.11 -17.40
C LEU A 270 -7.04 -9.39 -18.14
N ARG A 271 -6.11 -10.34 -18.28
CA ARG A 271 -6.33 -11.60 -19.00
C ARG A 271 -6.71 -12.74 -18.09
N GLY A 272 -6.26 -12.73 -16.84
CA GLY A 272 -6.41 -13.87 -15.96
C GLY A 272 -5.77 -13.72 -14.60
N ALA A 273 -6.10 -14.65 -13.71
CA ALA A 273 -5.51 -14.74 -12.38
C ALA A 273 -5.56 -16.18 -11.85
N ALA A 274 -4.64 -16.55 -10.97
CA ALA A 274 -4.61 -17.86 -10.34
C ALA A 274 -4.14 -17.81 -8.88
N GLY A 275 -4.66 -18.75 -8.10
CA GLY A 275 -4.38 -18.89 -6.68
C GLY A 275 -5.18 -17.94 -5.80
N ASP A 276 -4.85 -18.01 -4.52
CA ASP A 276 -5.39 -17.13 -3.49
C ASP A 276 -4.64 -15.78 -3.47
N PRO A 277 -5.24 -14.72 -2.90
CA PRO A 277 -4.56 -13.44 -2.75
C PRO A 277 -3.28 -13.58 -1.94
N ILE A 278 -2.16 -13.15 -2.52
CA ILE A 278 -0.85 -13.09 -1.86
C ILE A 278 -0.69 -11.68 -1.31
N ARG A 279 -0.27 -11.59 -0.05
CA ARG A 279 0.13 -10.32 0.58
C ARG A 279 1.30 -9.71 -0.19
N TYR A 280 1.12 -8.48 -0.64
CA TYR A 280 2.20 -7.62 -1.09
C TYR A 280 2.69 -6.80 0.12
N PRO A 281 4.00 -6.59 0.30
CA PRO A 281 4.49 -5.56 1.22
C PRO A 281 3.78 -4.25 0.87
N GLY A 282 2.93 -3.75 1.77
CA GLY A 282 1.90 -2.77 1.47
C GLY A 282 2.40 -1.43 0.91
N VAL A 283 1.50 -0.47 0.78
CA VAL A 283 1.82 0.84 0.18
C VAL A 283 1.56 1.97 1.16
N ILE A 284 2.39 3.01 1.11
CA ILE A 284 2.01 4.32 1.65
C ILE A 284 1.23 5.04 0.54
N CYS A 285 -0.07 5.19 0.75
CA CYS A 285 -0.99 5.83 -0.17
C CYS A 285 -1.12 7.32 0.18
N SER A 286 -0.80 8.21 -0.76
CA SER A 286 -0.88 9.66 -0.58
C SER A 286 -2.09 10.23 -1.31
N ARG A 287 -2.86 11.08 -0.63
CA ARG A 287 -3.98 11.85 -1.24
C ARG A 287 -4.22 13.11 -0.43
N GLU A 288 -4.36 14.25 -1.11
CA GLU A 288 -4.52 15.58 -0.48
C GLU A 288 -3.46 15.88 0.58
N GLY A 289 -2.22 15.44 0.34
CA GLY A 289 -1.10 15.61 1.27
C GLY A 289 -1.09 14.68 2.49
N GLN A 290 -2.04 13.74 2.59
CA GLN A 290 -2.12 12.77 3.69
C GLN A 290 -1.61 11.40 3.28
N GLU A 291 -0.60 10.91 3.99
CA GLU A 291 0.04 9.61 3.80
C GLU A 291 -0.51 8.57 4.78
N LEU A 292 -1.08 7.50 4.23
CA LEU A 292 -1.67 6.42 5.02
C LEU A 292 -1.21 5.07 4.51
N TYR A 293 -0.91 4.15 5.43
CA TYR A 293 -0.63 2.77 5.07
C TYR A 293 -1.90 2.08 4.57
N VAL A 294 -1.77 1.34 3.47
CA VAL A 294 -2.81 0.50 2.89
C VAL A 294 -2.22 -0.89 2.66
N ALA A 295 -2.82 -1.90 3.28
CA ALA A 295 -2.46 -3.29 3.04
C ALA A 295 -3.01 -3.73 1.67
N SER A 296 -2.28 -4.59 0.97
CA SER A 296 -2.54 -4.90 -0.44
C SER A 296 -2.35 -6.39 -0.71
N HIS A 297 -3.37 -7.04 -1.26
CA HIS A 297 -3.36 -8.48 -1.55
C HIS A 297 -3.91 -8.75 -2.94
N ALA A 298 -3.19 -9.53 -3.74
CA ALA A 298 -3.67 -9.98 -5.05
C ALA A 298 -3.14 -11.37 -5.39
N PRO A 299 -3.89 -12.18 -6.15
CA PRO A 299 -3.40 -13.43 -6.70
C PRO A 299 -2.27 -13.18 -7.71
N VAL A 300 -1.69 -14.25 -8.25
CA VAL A 300 -0.87 -14.11 -9.45
C VAL A 300 -1.77 -13.67 -10.60
N MET A 301 -1.46 -12.55 -11.23
CA MET A 301 -2.28 -11.98 -12.30
C MET A 301 -1.53 -11.93 -13.62
N VAL A 302 -2.27 -12.04 -14.73
CA VAL A 302 -1.75 -11.88 -16.08
C VAL A 302 -2.48 -10.73 -16.76
N THR A 303 -1.71 -9.82 -17.34
CA THR A 303 -2.22 -8.78 -18.24
C THR A 303 -1.66 -8.97 -19.64
N ALA A 304 -2.39 -8.49 -20.64
CA ALA A 304 -1.80 -8.14 -21.91
C ALA A 304 -0.69 -7.09 -21.71
N ALA A 305 0.06 -6.82 -22.77
CA ALA A 305 1.07 -5.77 -22.73
C ALA A 305 0.44 -4.43 -22.35
N LEU A 306 1.00 -3.81 -21.32
CA LEU A 306 0.73 -2.44 -20.91
C LEU A 306 1.97 -1.61 -21.29
N ARG A 307 1.76 -0.36 -21.70
CA ARG A 307 2.81 0.54 -22.19
C ARG A 307 2.86 1.77 -21.32
#